data_AF-A0A6B0RV27-F1
#
_entry.id   AF-A0A6B0RV27-F1
#
_cell.length_a   1.000
_cell.length_b   1.000
_cell.length_c   1.000
_cell.angle_alpha   90.00
_cell.angle_beta   90.00
_cell.angle_gamma   90.00
#
_symmetry.space_group_name_H-M   'P 1'
#
loop_
_entity.id
_entity.type
_entity.pdbx_description
1 polymer ?
#
loop_
_entity_poly.entity_id
_entity_poly.type
_entity_poly.pdbx_seq_one_letter_code
_entity_poly.pdbx_strand_id
1 'polypeptide(L)'
;MKYCQVIHVIAFTQILLLLLHQKKAHFMEIQKGYYHCTEINKKIYKIGQGYLIKDSKLIKRNASTDYDLSDKSINPLGGIVHYGEVTNDFVMRKSCVVGTKKQMLTLSKSCR
;
A
#
# COMPACT_ATOMS: atom_id res chain seq x y z
N MET A 1 11.61 6.22 -24.24
CA MET A 1 11.57 4.88 -23.61
C MET A 1 10.10 4.56 -23.34
N LYS A 2 9.28 4.16 -24.33
CA LYS A 2 9.06 2.79 -24.87
C LYS A 2 9.10 1.72 -23.77
N TYR A 3 8.01 0.94 -23.67
CA TYR A 3 7.56 0.02 -22.61
C TYR A 3 6.84 0.66 -21.40
N CYS A 4 5.54 0.93 -21.56
CA CYS A 4 4.61 0.86 -20.43
C CYS A 4 3.86 -0.46 -20.55
N GLN A 5 4.49 -1.55 -20.11
CA GLN A 5 3.74 -2.76 -19.79
C GLN A 5 2.77 -2.43 -18.66
N VAL A 6 1.53 -2.88 -18.82
CA VAL A 6 0.42 -2.78 -17.87
C VAL A 6 0.93 -3.01 -16.45
N ILE A 7 1.02 -1.94 -15.64
CA ILE A 7 1.42 -2.08 -14.25
C ILE A 7 0.16 -2.40 -13.45
N HIS A 8 -0.17 -3.69 -13.34
CA HIS A 8 -1.01 -4.19 -12.26
C HIS A 8 -0.19 -4.12 -10.96
N VAL A 9 -0.19 -2.97 -10.28
CA VAL A 9 0.25 -2.95 -8.88
C VAL A 9 -0.92 -3.47 -8.05
N ILE A 10 -0.94 -4.79 -7.86
CA ILE A 10 -1.74 -5.40 -6.81
C ILE A 10 -1.06 -5.01 -5.50
N ALA A 11 -1.51 -3.93 -4.85
CA ALA A 11 -1.14 -3.66 -3.46
C ALA A 11 -1.92 -4.61 -2.52
N PHE A 12 -1.82 -5.92 -2.76
CA PHE A 12 -2.31 -7.04 -1.95
C PHE A 12 -1.88 -8.36 -2.63
N THR A 13 -0.58 -8.61 -2.82
CA THR A 13 -0.17 -9.84 -3.54
C THR A 13 -0.45 -11.14 -2.78
N GLN A 14 -0.74 -11.12 -1.48
CA GLN A 14 -1.43 -12.24 -0.82
C GLN A 14 -2.29 -11.72 0.35
N ILE A 15 -3.61 -11.90 0.28
CA ILE A 15 -4.49 -11.79 1.47
C ILE A 15 -3.99 -12.71 2.60
N LEU A 16 -3.34 -13.84 2.23
CA LEU A 16 -2.73 -14.80 3.15
C LEU A 16 -1.48 -14.27 3.90
N LEU A 17 -0.75 -13.28 3.35
CA LEU A 17 0.41 -12.66 4.01
C LEU A 17 0.00 -11.63 5.06
N LEU A 18 -1.20 -11.07 4.95
CA LEU A 18 -1.80 -10.29 6.01
C LEU A 18 -2.51 -11.28 6.94
N LEU A 19 -2.18 -11.24 8.22
CA LEU A 19 -2.81 -12.06 9.27
C LEU A 19 -4.27 -11.61 9.50
N LEU A 20 -5.10 -11.67 8.46
CA LEU A 20 -6.52 -11.33 8.46
C LEU A 20 -7.32 -12.61 8.28
N HIS A 21 -8.36 -12.76 9.08
CA HIS A 21 -9.25 -13.93 9.09
C HIS A 21 -10.11 -14.07 7.81
N GLN A 22 -10.01 -13.14 6.85
CA GLN A 22 -10.94 -13.05 5.71
C GLN A 22 -10.39 -13.80 4.49
N LYS A 23 -11.07 -14.89 4.07
CA LYS A 23 -10.73 -15.73 2.89
C LYS A 23 -11.74 -15.64 1.73
N LYS A 24 -12.71 -14.71 1.74
CA LYS A 24 -13.79 -14.62 0.73
C LYS A 24 -13.72 -13.33 -0.10
N ALA A 25 -14.11 -13.45 -1.36
CA ALA A 25 -14.46 -12.30 -2.19
C ALA A 25 -15.72 -11.62 -1.63
N HIS A 26 -15.69 -10.28 -1.54
CA HIS A 26 -16.82 -9.51 -1.04
C HIS A 26 -17.95 -9.48 -2.08
N PHE A 27 -19.09 -10.08 -1.76
CA PHE A 27 -20.33 -9.97 -2.52
C PHE A 27 -20.95 -8.59 -2.23
N MET A 28 -21.23 -7.82 -3.28
CA MET A 28 -21.62 -6.41 -3.18
C MET A 28 -23.15 -6.28 -3.22
N GLU A 29 -23.81 -6.26 -2.06
CA GLU A 29 -25.16 -5.71 -1.94
C GLU A 29 -25.07 -4.19 -1.69
N ILE A 30 -25.92 -3.40 -2.38
CA ILE A 30 -25.88 -1.94 -2.34
C ILE A 30 -26.50 -1.44 -1.03
N GLN A 31 -25.64 -1.19 -0.04
CA GLN A 31 -25.95 -0.49 1.20
C GLN A 31 -25.30 0.91 1.15
N LYS A 32 -25.92 1.94 1.75
CA LYS A 32 -25.37 3.31 1.82
C LYS A 32 -23.89 3.25 2.26
N GLY A 33 -22.97 3.59 1.37
CA GLY A 33 -21.53 3.67 1.66
C GLY A 33 -20.63 2.63 0.97
N TYR A 34 -21.18 1.63 0.29
CA TYR A 34 -20.41 0.62 -0.47
C TYR A 34 -20.54 0.82 -1.99
N TYR A 35 -20.15 2.01 -2.46
CA TYR A 35 -20.17 2.35 -3.89
C TYR A 35 -18.81 2.11 -4.55
N HIS A 36 -18.83 1.75 -5.84
CA HIS A 36 -17.61 1.73 -6.65
C HIS A 36 -17.22 3.16 -7.02
N CYS A 37 -16.10 3.64 -6.48
CA CYS A 37 -15.58 4.99 -6.73
C CYS A 37 -14.23 4.92 -7.44
N THR A 38 -14.04 5.72 -8.49
CA THR A 38 -12.76 5.90 -9.18
C THR A 38 -12.22 7.30 -8.91
N GLU A 39 -11.06 7.38 -8.26
CA GLU A 39 -10.33 8.63 -8.05
C GLU A 39 -9.22 8.79 -9.09
N ILE A 40 -9.16 9.92 -9.78
CA ILE A 40 -8.16 10.21 -10.80
C ILE A 40 -7.18 11.28 -10.28
N ASN A 41 -5.99 11.40 -10.88
CA ASN A 41 -4.98 12.43 -10.62
C ASN A 41 -4.38 12.43 -9.21
N LYS A 42 -4.37 11.26 -8.56
CA LYS A 42 -3.75 11.09 -7.24
C LYS A 42 -2.27 10.77 -7.41
N LYS A 43 -1.42 11.76 -7.17
CA LYS A 43 0.04 11.66 -7.35
C LYS A 43 0.64 10.65 -6.37
N ILE A 44 1.56 9.81 -6.86
CA ILE A 44 2.40 8.95 -6.02
C ILE A 44 3.60 9.79 -5.54
N TYR A 45 3.84 9.79 -4.23
CA TYR A 45 4.97 10.47 -3.59
C TYR A 45 6.21 9.59 -3.50
N LYS A 46 6.06 8.33 -3.10
CA LYS A 46 7.17 7.40 -2.91
C LYS A 46 6.67 5.98 -3.12
N ILE A 47 7.51 5.16 -3.74
CA ILE A 47 7.37 3.71 -3.74
C ILE A 47 8.44 3.21 -2.77
N GLY A 48 8.00 2.64 -1.66
CA GLY A 48 8.88 2.09 -0.64
C GLY A 48 9.05 0.60 -0.86
N GLN A 49 10.29 0.13 -0.75
CA GLN A 49 10.57 -1.30 -0.70
C GLN A 49 10.16 -1.86 0.67
N GLY A 50 9.85 -3.15 0.75
CA GLY A 50 9.60 -3.90 1.98
C GLY A 50 10.87 -4.17 2.77
N TYR A 51 10.73 -4.87 3.90
CA TYR A 51 11.88 -5.30 4.69
C TYR A 51 12.68 -6.36 3.93
N LEU A 52 13.98 -6.10 3.80
CA LEU A 52 14.91 -7.01 3.16
C LEU A 52 15.85 -7.59 4.19
N ILE A 53 16.13 -8.88 4.06
CA ILE A 53 17.21 -9.54 4.79
C ILE A 53 18.41 -9.52 3.84
N LYS A 54 19.45 -8.76 4.19
CA LYS A 54 20.76 -8.84 3.53
C LYS A 54 21.79 -9.15 4.60
N ASP A 55 22.68 -10.09 4.32
CA ASP A 55 23.79 -10.47 5.21
C ASP A 55 23.31 -10.78 6.64
N SER A 56 22.20 -11.51 6.76
CA SER A 56 21.53 -11.87 8.03
C SER A 56 21.06 -10.69 8.88
N LYS A 57 21.13 -9.45 8.37
CA LYS A 57 20.64 -8.23 9.00
C LYS A 57 19.34 -7.76 8.34
N LEU A 58 18.35 -7.45 9.18
CA LEU A 58 17.06 -6.95 8.72
C LEU A 58 17.16 -5.44 8.44
N ILE A 59 17.06 -5.07 7.17
CA ILE A 59 17.08 -3.67 6.72
C ILE A 59 15.64 -3.14 6.70
N LYS A 60 15.36 -2.12 7.52
CA LYS A 60 14.01 -1.53 7.72
C LYS A 60 13.87 -0.06 7.29
N ARG A 61 14.86 0.49 6.59
CA ARG A 61 14.99 1.93 6.26
C ARG A 61 14.11 2.42 5.09
N ASN A 62 12.84 2.01 5.09
CA ASN A 62 11.99 2.14 3.92
C ASN A 62 11.36 3.55 3.79
N ALA A 63 11.29 4.29 4.89
CA ALA A 63 10.69 5.63 4.93
C ALA A 63 11.71 6.77 4.99
N SER A 64 12.97 6.50 5.34
CA SER A 64 14.03 7.51 5.39
C SER A 64 14.15 8.32 4.09
N THR A 65 14.43 9.62 4.23
CA THR A 65 14.83 10.53 3.14
C THR A 65 16.27 10.96 3.33
N ASP A 66 16.90 11.53 2.30
CA ASP A 66 18.30 11.98 2.36
C ASP A 66 18.56 13.07 3.43
N TYR A 67 17.49 13.71 3.89
CA TYR A 67 17.52 14.72 4.95
C TYR A 67 17.41 14.14 6.36
N ASP A 68 16.98 12.88 6.50
CA ASP A 68 16.84 12.25 7.81
C ASP A 68 18.20 11.74 8.31
N LEU A 69 18.57 12.11 9.54
CA LEU A 69 19.81 11.63 10.19
C LEU A 69 19.73 10.16 10.64
N SER A 70 18.51 9.63 10.82
CA SER A 70 18.28 8.31 11.41
C SER A 70 17.47 7.44 10.46
N ASP A 71 17.76 6.14 10.44
CA ASP A 71 16.99 5.16 9.68
C ASP A 71 15.59 4.97 10.30
N LYS A 72 14.55 5.28 9.53
CA LYS A 72 13.14 5.16 9.95
C LYS A 72 12.38 4.23 9.01
N SER A 73 11.51 3.42 9.60
CA SER A 73 10.50 2.66 8.86
C SER A 73 9.22 3.49 8.68
N ILE A 74 8.33 3.04 7.80
CA ILE A 74 7.05 3.72 7.55
C ILE A 74 6.07 3.60 8.73
N ASN A 75 6.30 2.63 9.61
CA ASN A 75 5.41 2.34 10.74
C ASN A 75 5.65 3.36 11.86
N PRO A 76 4.60 4.04 12.36
CA PRO A 76 4.71 4.85 13.56
C PRO A 76 4.92 3.97 14.80
N LEU A 77 5.28 4.58 15.93
CA LEU A 77 5.37 3.87 17.21
C LEU A 77 4.02 3.24 17.55
N GLY A 78 3.99 1.92 17.80
CA GLY A 78 2.76 1.16 18.02
C GLY A 78 2.03 0.72 16.75
N GLY A 79 2.60 0.97 15.57
CA GLY A 79 2.04 0.54 14.28
C GLY A 79 0.82 1.35 13.83
N ILE A 80 0.27 0.99 12.66
CA ILE A 80 -0.88 1.70 12.11
C ILE A 80 -2.16 1.19 12.80
N VAL A 81 -2.88 2.10 13.46
CA VAL A 81 -4.12 1.80 14.20
C VAL A 81 -5.11 0.99 13.34
N HIS A 82 -5.53 -0.17 13.86
CA HIS A 82 -6.39 -1.17 13.20
C HIS A 82 -5.84 -1.82 11.92
N TYR A 83 -4.64 -1.47 11.45
CA TYR A 83 -3.99 -2.11 10.29
C TYR A 83 -2.87 -3.06 10.72
N GLY A 84 -1.98 -2.62 11.62
CA GLY A 84 -0.78 -3.34 12.03
C GLY A 84 0.49 -2.71 11.46
N GLU A 85 1.55 -3.51 11.35
CA GLU A 85 2.83 -3.10 10.75
C GLU A 85 2.86 -3.38 9.25
N VAL A 86 3.41 -2.45 8.48
CA VAL A 86 3.70 -2.58 7.05
C VAL A 86 5.11 -3.11 6.88
N THR A 87 5.24 -4.37 6.44
CA THR A 87 6.52 -5.05 6.19
C THR A 87 6.86 -5.16 4.71
N ASN A 88 5.87 -5.01 3.83
CA ASN A 88 6.01 -5.25 2.39
C ASN A 88 6.24 -3.95 1.62
N ASP A 89 6.40 -4.07 0.31
CA ASP A 89 6.44 -2.92 -0.59
C ASP A 89 5.15 -2.09 -0.44
N PHE A 90 5.29 -0.76 -0.44
CA PHE A 90 4.18 0.16 -0.27
C PHE A 90 4.27 1.36 -1.20
N VAL A 91 3.11 1.98 -1.44
CA VAL A 91 3.00 3.19 -2.24
C VAL A 91 2.46 4.30 -1.36
N MET A 92 3.22 5.38 -1.20
CA MET A 92 2.72 6.62 -0.61
C MET A 92 2.04 7.44 -1.69
N ARG A 93 0.74 7.70 -1.52
CA ARG A 93 -0.07 8.48 -2.44
C ARG A 93 -0.51 9.78 -1.78
N LYS A 94 -0.62 10.84 -2.57
CA LYS A 94 -1.16 12.12 -2.14
C LYS A 94 -2.64 11.98 -1.79
N SER A 95 -3.04 12.60 -0.68
CA SER A 95 -4.44 12.75 -0.23
C SER A 95 -5.12 11.43 0.17
N CYS A 96 -6.32 11.57 0.74
CA CYS A 96 -7.20 10.47 1.15
C CYS A 96 -7.69 9.66 -0.06
N VAL A 97 -7.84 8.35 0.14
CA VAL A 97 -8.45 7.39 -0.80
C VAL A 97 -9.82 6.99 -0.25
N VAL A 98 -10.81 6.81 -1.12
CA VAL A 98 -12.06 6.13 -0.75
C VAL A 98 -11.77 4.75 -0.16
N GLY A 99 -12.49 4.43 0.91
CA GLY A 99 -12.47 3.12 1.53
C GLY A 99 -11.95 3.11 2.96
N THR A 100 -12.14 1.98 3.63
CA THR A 100 -11.67 1.76 5.00
C THR A 100 -10.26 1.18 5.00
N LYS A 101 -9.59 1.23 6.16
CA LYS A 101 -8.28 0.58 6.34
C LYS A 101 -8.42 -0.92 6.02
N LYS A 102 -7.42 -1.51 5.35
CA LYS A 102 -7.40 -2.92 4.85
C LYS A 102 -8.27 -3.21 3.62
N GLN A 103 -8.98 -2.22 3.06
CA GLN A 103 -9.71 -2.42 1.82
C GLN A 103 -8.75 -2.58 0.63
N MET A 104 -9.06 -3.51 -0.27
CA MET A 104 -8.34 -3.68 -1.52
C MET A 104 -8.59 -2.47 -2.43
N LEU A 105 -7.50 -1.88 -2.94
CA LEU A 105 -7.54 -0.74 -3.85
C LEU A 105 -6.83 -1.11 -5.15
N THR A 106 -7.50 -0.87 -6.28
CA THR A 106 -6.92 -1.07 -7.62
C THR A 106 -6.32 0.25 -8.11
N LEU A 107 -5.01 0.26 -8.37
CA LEU A 107 -4.33 1.38 -9.00
C LEU A 107 -4.22 1.14 -10.51
N SER A 108 -4.68 2.08 -11.31
CA SER A 108 -4.53 2.07 -12.77
C SER A 108 -3.76 3.30 -13.25
N LYS A 109 -3.12 3.17 -14.42
CA LYS A 109 -2.47 4.32 -15.07
C LYS A 109 -3.54 5.29 -15.56
N SER A 110 -3.30 6.59 -15.35
CA SER A 110 -4.16 7.62 -15.94
C SER A 110 -4.03 7.60 -17.46
N CYS A 111 -5.16 7.54 -18.16
CA CYS A 111 -5.23 7.55 -19.63
C CYS A 111 -5.39 8.97 -20.21
N ARG A 112 -5.16 10.01 -19.39
CA ARG A 112 -5.27 11.41 -19.77
C ARG A 112 -3.89 12.06 -19.70
#